data_AF-A0A660Z636-F1
#
_entry.id   AF-A0A660Z636-F1
#
_cell.length_a   1.000
_cell.length_b   1.000
_cell.length_c   1.000
_cell.angle_alpha   90.00
_cell.angle_beta   90.00
_cell.angle_gamma   90.00
#
_symmetry.space_group_name_H-M   'P 1'
#
loop_
_entity.id
_entity.type
_entity.pdbx_description
1 polymer ?
#
loop_
_entity_poly.entity_id
_entity_poly.type
_entity_poly.pdbx_seq_one_letter_code
_entity_poly.pdbx_strand_id
1 'polypeptide(L)'
;PYILGGAWMGGTIDATGAVAAAGAFLSDRALYVAATIKMIQNVLIGIVAFCVALYWVAKVDRKKGQKVSAFEIWHRFPKFVLGFIVASIIFSLIYQYLGNDMAYVVIDHGAIRGLSKIFRGWFFCLAFASIGLATDFRELKSYFKGGKPLILYICGQTFNLILTLIMAYIMFYIVFPEITALI
;
A
#
# COMPACT_ATOMS: atom_id res chain seq x y z
N PRO A 1 -22.50 2.37 5.00
CA PRO A 1 -22.17 2.27 3.55
C PRO A 1 -20.85 2.95 3.13
N TYR A 2 -20.55 4.17 3.58
CA TYR A 2 -19.34 4.91 3.17
C TYR A 2 -18.02 4.26 3.61
N ILE A 3 -17.99 3.65 4.80
CA ILE A 3 -16.82 2.92 5.29
C ILE A 3 -16.54 1.68 4.44
N LEU A 4 -17.56 0.88 4.15
CA LEU A 4 -17.45 -0.28 3.26
C LEU A 4 -16.98 0.13 1.86
N GLY A 5 -17.59 1.17 1.28
CA GLY A 5 -17.21 1.68 -0.03
C GLY A 5 -15.77 2.21 -0.07
N GLY A 6 -15.38 2.98 0.95
CA GLY A 6 -14.00 3.45 1.12
C GLY A 6 -13.01 2.29 1.24
N ALA A 7 -13.33 1.29 2.05
CA ALA A 7 -12.48 0.13 2.25
C ALA A 7 -12.32 -0.71 0.98
N TRP A 8 -13.41 -0.90 0.25
CA TRP A 8 -13.39 -1.61 -1.02
C TRP A 8 -12.58 -0.86 -2.07
N MET A 9 -12.77 0.46 -2.21
CA MET A 9 -11.97 1.28 -3.14
C MET A 9 -10.48 1.31 -2.77
N GLY A 10 -10.16 1.44 -1.48
CA GLY A 10 -8.80 1.39 -0.97
C GLY A 10 -8.12 0.04 -1.19
N GLY A 11 -8.89 -1.05 -1.16
CA GLY A 11 -8.39 -2.41 -1.36
C GLY A 11 -8.24 -2.82 -2.83
N THR A 12 -9.03 -2.25 -3.75
CA THR A 12 -9.10 -2.65 -5.16
C THR A 12 -8.32 -1.77 -6.12
N ILE A 13 -8.23 -0.46 -5.84
CA ILE A 13 -7.59 0.47 -6.76
C ILE A 13 -6.10 0.50 -6.46
N ASP A 14 -5.30 0.14 -7.46
CA ASP A 14 -3.84 0.02 -7.28
C ASP A 14 -3.13 1.37 -7.21
N ALA A 15 -3.62 2.36 -7.95
CA ALA A 15 -3.04 3.69 -8.00
C ALA A 15 -3.51 4.57 -6.84
N THR A 16 -2.57 5.01 -5.99
CA THR A 16 -2.85 5.86 -4.81
C THR A 16 -3.60 7.15 -5.16
N GLY A 17 -3.28 7.78 -6.29
CA GLY A 17 -3.99 8.99 -6.75
C GLY A 17 -5.45 8.72 -7.15
N ALA A 18 -5.69 7.60 -7.82
CA ALA A 18 -7.04 7.19 -8.21
C ALA A 18 -7.88 6.73 -7.01
N VAL A 19 -7.28 6.05 -6.02
CA VAL A 19 -7.94 5.70 -4.74
C VAL A 19 -8.44 6.97 -4.04
N ALA A 20 -7.59 7.99 -3.94
CA ALA A 20 -7.95 9.24 -3.29
C ALA A 20 -9.07 9.97 -4.06
N ALA A 21 -8.95 10.06 -5.39
CA ALA A 21 -10.00 10.68 -6.21
C ALA A 21 -11.34 9.94 -6.10
N ALA A 22 -11.35 8.61 -6.17
CA ALA A 22 -12.56 7.80 -6.04
C ALA A 22 -13.17 7.86 -4.63
N GLY A 23 -12.32 7.84 -3.60
CA GLY A 23 -12.74 8.01 -2.21
C GLY A 23 -13.40 9.37 -1.97
N ALA A 24 -12.77 10.45 -2.45
CA ALA A 24 -13.29 11.81 -2.35
C ALA A 24 -14.62 11.98 -3.10
N PHE A 25 -14.76 11.32 -4.26
CA PHE A 25 -16.01 11.31 -5.02
C PHE A 25 -17.16 10.66 -4.24
N LEU A 26 -16.89 9.64 -3.42
CA LEU A 26 -17.92 8.99 -2.61
C LEU A 26 -18.27 9.78 -1.33
N SER A 27 -17.26 10.20 -0.56
CA SER A 27 -17.39 11.11 0.61
C SER A 27 -16.02 11.35 1.25
N ASP A 28 -15.87 12.42 2.05
CA ASP A 28 -14.64 12.65 2.83
C ASP A 28 -14.31 11.48 3.76
N ARG A 29 -15.32 10.86 4.38
CA ARG A 29 -15.11 9.66 5.22
C ARG A 29 -14.59 8.48 4.40
N ALA A 30 -15.16 8.24 3.22
CA ALA A 30 -14.70 7.17 2.33
C ALA A 30 -13.27 7.43 1.83
N LEU A 31 -12.90 8.69 1.55
CA LEU A 31 -11.53 9.09 1.24
C LEU A 31 -10.55 8.68 2.35
N TYR A 32 -10.83 9.05 3.60
CA TYR A 32 -9.94 8.73 4.72
C TYR A 32 -9.79 7.21 4.91
N VAL A 33 -10.90 6.46 4.84
CA VAL A 33 -10.87 5.00 4.95
C VAL A 33 -10.08 4.38 3.79
N ALA A 34 -10.36 4.81 2.55
CA ALA A 34 -9.69 4.30 1.36
C ALA A 34 -8.18 4.58 1.37
N ALA A 35 -7.79 5.81 1.69
CA ALA A 35 -6.40 6.21 1.78
C ALA A 35 -5.66 5.47 2.90
N THR A 36 -6.32 5.22 4.04
CA THR A 36 -5.73 4.49 5.16
C THR A 36 -5.48 3.02 4.80
N ILE A 37 -6.48 2.33 4.23
CA ILE A 37 -6.31 0.95 3.78
C ILE A 37 -5.21 0.85 2.72
N LYS A 38 -5.17 1.81 1.78
CA LYS A 38 -4.12 1.83 0.76
C LYS A 38 -2.74 2.05 1.34
N MET A 39 -2.60 2.93 2.33
CA MET A 39 -1.33 3.15 3.03
C MET A 39 -0.86 1.86 3.72
N ILE A 40 -1.77 1.16 4.40
CA ILE A 40 -1.46 -0.12 5.05
C ILE A 40 -0.99 -1.15 4.01
N GLN A 41 -1.67 -1.28 2.87
CA GLN A 41 -1.23 -2.17 1.79
C GLN A 41 0.17 -1.83 1.30
N ASN A 42 0.46 -0.55 1.08
CA ASN A 42 1.78 -0.09 0.64
C ASN A 42 2.89 -0.40 1.66
N VAL A 43 2.59 -0.37 2.95
CA VAL A 43 3.54 -0.76 4.01
C VAL A 43 3.68 -2.29 4.10
N LEU A 44 2.57 -3.01 4.04
CA LEU A 44 2.55 -4.47 4.18
C LEU A 44 3.11 -5.23 2.97
N ILE A 45 3.11 -4.64 1.76
CA ILE A 45 3.61 -5.29 0.55
C ILE A 45 5.03 -5.82 0.75
N GLY A 46 5.87 -5.07 1.46
CA GLY A 46 7.25 -5.46 1.72
C GLY A 46 7.35 -6.64 2.68
N ILE A 47 6.56 -6.63 3.75
CA ILE A 47 6.53 -7.71 4.75
C ILE A 47 5.99 -8.99 4.13
N VAL A 48 4.90 -8.90 3.36
CA VAL A 48 4.29 -10.06 2.70
C VAL A 48 5.25 -10.63 1.65
N ALA A 49 5.87 -9.79 0.81
CA ALA A 49 6.84 -10.24 -0.18
C ALA A 49 8.02 -10.98 0.48
N PHE A 50 8.49 -10.47 1.63
CA PHE A 50 9.53 -11.12 2.41
C PHE A 50 9.10 -12.49 2.97
N CYS A 51 7.92 -12.57 3.60
CA CYS A 51 7.38 -13.83 4.12
C CYS A 51 7.19 -14.87 3.02
N VAL A 52 6.69 -14.45 1.86
CA VAL A 52 6.51 -15.32 0.68
C VAL A 52 7.87 -15.79 0.15
N ALA A 53 8.86 -14.90 0.03
CA ALA A 53 10.20 -15.26 -0.39
C ALA A 53 10.85 -16.27 0.56
N LEU A 54 10.74 -16.04 1.87
CA LEU A 54 11.21 -16.98 2.89
C LEU A 54 10.52 -18.33 2.79
N TYR A 55 9.19 -18.34 2.67
CA TYR A 55 8.41 -19.56 2.50
C TYR A 55 8.85 -20.34 1.26
N TRP A 56 9.09 -19.64 0.14
CA TRP A 56 9.48 -20.26 -1.11
C TRP A 56 10.85 -20.92 -1.02
N VAL A 57 11.85 -20.22 -0.46
CA VAL A 57 13.22 -20.76 -0.33
C VAL A 57 13.30 -21.85 0.75
N ALA A 58 12.52 -21.73 1.84
CA ALA A 58 12.56 -22.69 2.94
C ALA A 58 11.78 -23.98 2.65
N LYS A 59 10.66 -23.90 1.92
CA LYS A 59 9.70 -25.02 1.78
C LYS A 59 9.49 -25.49 0.34
N VAL A 60 9.42 -24.58 -0.63
CA VAL A 60 9.07 -24.94 -2.03
C VAL A 60 10.30 -25.35 -2.83
N ASP A 61 11.34 -24.54 -2.81
CA ASP A 61 12.57 -24.75 -3.60
C ASP A 61 13.73 -25.26 -2.74
N ARG A 62 13.42 -26.17 -1.82
CA ARG A 62 14.38 -26.71 -0.85
C ARG A 62 15.35 -27.65 -1.55
N LYS A 63 16.47 -27.13 -2.05
CA LYS A 63 17.59 -27.93 -2.55
C LYS A 63 18.27 -28.65 -1.38
N LYS A 64 18.39 -29.99 -1.46
CA LYS A 64 19.07 -30.81 -0.43
C LYS A 64 20.50 -30.29 -0.22
N GLY A 65 20.79 -29.77 0.97
CA GLY A 65 22.11 -29.28 1.38
C GLY A 65 22.31 -27.75 1.34
N GLN A 66 21.40 -26.98 0.73
CA GLN A 66 21.46 -25.51 0.79
C GLN A 66 20.68 -25.00 2.01
N LYS A 67 21.38 -24.32 2.92
CA LYS A 67 20.74 -23.49 3.95
C LYS A 67 20.44 -22.13 3.32
N VAL A 68 19.27 -21.58 3.60
CA VAL A 68 18.93 -20.21 3.21
C VAL A 68 19.96 -19.27 3.85
N SER A 69 20.79 -18.63 3.02
CA SER A 69 21.79 -17.70 3.54
C SER A 69 21.08 -16.48 4.10
N ALA A 70 21.43 -16.07 5.33
CA ALA A 70 20.96 -14.82 5.93
C ALA A 70 21.23 -13.60 5.01
N PHE A 71 22.25 -13.70 4.15
CA PHE A 71 22.56 -12.68 3.16
C PHE A 71 21.57 -12.63 1.99
N GLU A 72 21.00 -13.78 1.57
CA GLU A 72 19.98 -13.82 0.52
C GLU A 72 18.64 -13.24 1.04
N ILE A 73 18.32 -13.55 2.30
CA ILE A 73 17.21 -12.96 3.05
C ILE A 73 17.35 -11.43 3.10
N TRP A 74 18.55 -10.92 3.43
CA TRP A 74 18.84 -9.48 3.46
C TRP A 74 18.73 -8.81 2.08
N HIS A 75 19.12 -9.48 0.99
CA HIS A 75 19.01 -8.93 -0.37
C HIS A 75 17.58 -8.84 -0.86
N ARG A 76 16.74 -9.82 -0.50
CA ARG A 76 15.32 -9.84 -0.88
C ARG A 76 14.46 -8.99 0.05
N PHE A 77 14.93 -8.69 1.26
CA PHE A 77 14.18 -7.88 2.21
C PHE A 77 14.01 -6.45 1.67
N PRO A 78 12.77 -5.92 1.65
CA PRO A 78 12.51 -4.56 1.21
C PRO A 78 13.10 -3.55 2.20
N LYS A 79 14.26 -3.01 1.85
CA LYS A 79 15.05 -2.11 2.71
C LYS A 79 14.29 -0.86 3.15
N PHE A 80 13.24 -0.44 2.43
CA PHE A 80 12.38 0.67 2.83
C PHE A 80 11.64 0.41 4.15
N VAL A 81 11.34 -0.85 4.49
CA VAL A 81 10.66 -1.21 5.75
C VAL A 81 11.56 -0.94 6.95
N LEU A 82 12.88 -1.19 6.82
CA LEU A 82 13.85 -0.83 7.86
C LEU A 82 13.90 0.69 8.06
N GLY A 83 13.88 1.46 6.96
CA GLY A 83 13.79 2.92 7.03
C GLY A 83 12.54 3.40 7.76
N PHE A 84 11.38 2.78 7.48
CA PHE A 84 10.13 3.07 8.19
C PHE A 84 10.25 2.77 9.70
N ILE A 85 10.76 1.60 10.08
CA ILE A 85 10.93 1.21 11.50
C ILE A 85 11.87 2.18 12.23
N VAL A 86 13.02 2.49 11.63
CA VAL A 86 13.99 3.43 12.22
C VAL A 86 13.37 4.81 12.39
N ALA A 87 12.67 5.32 11.37
CA ALA A 87 11.96 6.60 11.46
C ALA A 87 10.89 6.57 12.55
N SER A 88 10.08 5.50 12.63
CA SER A 88 9.07 5.32 13.68
C SER A 88 9.70 5.36 15.07
N ILE A 89 10.80 4.64 15.31
CA ILE A 89 11.50 4.65 16.60
C ILE A 89 12.02 6.05 16.92
N ILE A 90 12.67 6.73 15.96
CA ILE A 90 13.18 8.09 16.16
C ILE A 90 12.03 9.04 16.54
N PHE A 91 10.93 9.03 15.79
CA PHE A 91 9.77 9.87 16.09
C PHE A 91 9.13 9.51 17.44
N SER A 92 9.03 8.22 17.78
CA SER A 92 8.52 7.78 19.09
C SER A 92 9.41 8.25 20.24
N LEU A 93 10.73 8.19 20.09
CA LEU A 93 11.67 8.69 21.11
C LEU A 93 11.57 10.22 21.25
N ILE A 94 11.54 10.97 20.15
CA ILE A 94 11.35 12.43 20.18
C ILE A 94 10.05 12.78 20.91
N TYR A 95 8.97 12.02 20.67
CA TYR A 95 7.68 12.21 21.34
C TYR A 95 7.77 12.00 22.86
N GLN A 96 8.54 11.01 23.31
CA GLN A 96 8.77 10.76 24.73
C GLN A 96 9.65 11.84 25.40
N TYR A 97 10.63 12.40 24.69
CA TYR A 97 11.57 13.39 25.26
C TYR A 97 11.05 14.84 25.22
N LEU A 98 10.28 15.25 24.21
CA LEU A 98 9.83 16.65 24.05
C LEU A 98 8.50 16.97 24.75
N GLY A 99 7.75 15.97 25.22
CA GLY A 99 6.39 16.13 25.74
C GLY A 99 5.34 16.32 24.64
N ASN A 100 4.08 15.95 24.93
CA ASN A 100 2.98 15.87 23.94
C ASN A 100 2.83 17.14 23.08
N ASP A 101 2.84 18.33 23.69
CA ASP A 101 2.54 19.58 22.99
C ASP A 101 3.66 20.04 22.04
N MET A 102 4.93 19.95 22.47
CA MET A 102 6.06 20.36 21.62
C MET A 102 6.40 19.31 20.56
N ALA A 103 6.23 18.03 20.87
CA ALA A 103 6.38 16.97 19.89
C ALA A 103 5.32 17.06 18.77
N TYR A 104 4.07 17.39 19.12
CA TYR A 104 3.02 17.60 18.12
C TYR A 104 3.35 18.73 17.14
N VAL A 105 3.85 19.87 17.62
CA VAL A 105 4.21 21.02 16.76
C VAL A 105 5.43 20.70 15.89
N VAL A 106 6.50 20.12 16.45
CA VAL A 106 7.73 19.85 15.69
C VAL A 106 7.53 18.71 14.68
N ILE A 107 6.82 17.66 15.07
CA ILE A 107 6.64 16.47 14.23
C ILE A 107 5.48 16.65 13.25
N ASP A 108 4.27 16.97 13.72
CA ASP A 108 3.09 17.03 12.84
C ASP A 108 3.16 18.25 11.92
N HIS A 109 3.38 19.43 12.47
CA HIS A 109 3.42 20.67 11.68
C HIS A 109 4.74 20.88 10.94
N GLY A 110 5.88 20.55 11.56
CA GLY A 110 7.21 20.70 10.95
C GLY A 110 7.56 19.57 9.97
N ALA A 111 7.87 18.40 10.51
CA ALA A 111 8.45 17.30 9.73
C ALA A 111 7.43 16.61 8.79
N ILE A 112 6.21 16.36 9.25
CA ILE A 112 5.21 15.60 8.48
C ILE A 112 4.49 16.50 7.46
N ARG A 113 3.84 17.58 7.93
CA ARG A 113 3.08 18.47 7.04
C ARG A 113 3.97 19.40 6.22
N GLY A 114 5.01 19.97 6.82
CA GLY A 114 5.91 20.92 6.15
C GLY A 114 6.88 20.26 5.19
N LEU A 115 7.52 19.15 5.57
CA LEU A 115 8.55 18.51 4.75
C LEU A 115 7.99 17.31 3.99
N SER A 116 7.59 16.26 4.70
CA SER A 116 7.24 14.97 4.07
C SER A 116 6.13 15.08 3.03
N LYS A 117 5.06 15.84 3.31
CA LYS A 117 3.95 16.02 2.36
C LYS A 117 4.39 16.69 1.05
N ILE A 118 5.20 17.75 1.13
CA ILE A 118 5.64 18.53 -0.04
C ILE A 118 6.59 17.70 -0.89
N PHE A 119 7.62 17.09 -0.28
CA PHE A 119 8.58 16.25 -0.97
C PHE A 119 7.92 15.02 -1.60
N ARG A 120 6.99 14.37 -0.88
CA ARG A 120 6.21 13.25 -1.44
C ARG A 120 5.41 13.67 -2.66
N GLY A 121 4.78 14.85 -2.64
CA GLY A 121 4.03 15.39 -3.77
C GLY A 121 4.91 15.59 -5.01
N TRP A 122 6.06 16.26 -4.84
CA TRP A 122 7.02 16.48 -5.92
C TRP A 122 7.63 15.19 -6.46
N PHE A 123 8.05 14.27 -5.58
CA PHE A 123 8.62 12.99 -6.01
C PHE A 123 7.61 12.11 -6.74
N PHE A 124 6.34 12.06 -6.29
CA PHE A 124 5.30 11.36 -7.04
C PHE A 124 5.00 12.01 -8.39
N CYS A 125 4.96 13.34 -8.46
CA CYS A 125 4.76 14.04 -9.72
C CYS A 125 5.89 13.72 -10.72
N LEU A 126 7.15 13.84 -10.29
CA LEU A 126 8.32 13.53 -11.12
C LEU A 126 8.35 12.06 -11.53
N ALA A 127 8.04 11.13 -10.63
CA ALA A 127 7.97 9.70 -10.94
C ALA A 127 6.90 9.40 -11.99
N PHE A 128 5.67 9.92 -11.83
CA PHE A 128 4.61 9.70 -12.81
C PHE A 128 4.88 10.37 -14.15
N ALA A 129 5.46 11.57 -14.15
CA ALA A 129 5.90 12.24 -15.38
C ALA A 129 6.98 11.41 -16.10
N SER A 130 7.96 10.90 -15.35
CA SER A 130 9.04 10.06 -15.91
C SER A 130 8.52 8.73 -16.45
N ILE A 131 7.61 8.06 -15.74
CA ILE A 131 6.96 6.83 -16.22
C ILE A 131 6.19 7.11 -17.51
N GLY A 132 5.42 8.20 -17.56
CA GLY A 132 4.68 8.60 -18.76
C GLY A 132 5.59 8.87 -19.96
N LEU A 133 6.71 9.57 -19.75
CA LEU A 133 7.70 9.87 -20.79
C LEU A 133 8.50 8.64 -21.24
N ALA A 134 8.78 7.69 -20.35
CA ALA A 134 9.51 6.46 -20.65
C ALA A 134 8.64 5.36 -21.27
N THR A 135 7.30 5.52 -21.27
CA THR A 135 6.38 4.51 -21.78
C THR A 135 6.30 4.58 -23.32
N ASP A 136 6.81 3.55 -24.01
CA ASP A 136 6.61 3.38 -25.45
C ASP A 136 5.28 2.66 -25.76
N PHE A 137 4.29 3.44 -26.19
CA PHE A 137 2.97 2.94 -26.58
C PHE A 137 3.02 1.97 -27.78
N ARG A 138 4.05 2.05 -28.63
CA ARG A 138 4.21 1.16 -29.78
C ARG A 138 4.64 -0.24 -29.34
N GLU A 139 5.54 -0.32 -28.35
CA GLU A 139 5.94 -1.59 -27.75
C GLU A 139 4.76 -2.20 -26.99
N LEU A 140 4.03 -1.39 -26.21
CA LEU A 140 2.84 -1.81 -25.48
C LEU A 140 1.80 -2.45 -26.41
N LYS A 141 1.53 -1.83 -27.58
CA LYS A 141 0.58 -2.35 -28.57
C LYS A 141 0.94 -3.74 -29.10
N SER A 142 2.22 -4.12 -29.13
CA SER A 142 2.66 -5.45 -29.54
C SER A 142 2.20 -6.53 -28.56
N TYR A 143 2.29 -6.27 -27.25
CA TYR A 143 1.86 -7.19 -26.20
C TYR A 143 0.33 -7.36 -26.13
N PHE A 144 -0.44 -6.39 -26.63
CA PHE A 144 -1.90 -6.51 -26.75
C PHE A 144 -2.36 -7.39 -27.92
N LYS A 145 -1.46 -7.85 -28.80
CA LYS A 145 -1.82 -8.76 -29.90
C LYS A 145 -2.20 -10.14 -29.35
N GLY A 146 -3.49 -10.48 -29.47
CA GLY A 146 -4.02 -11.80 -29.14
C GLY A 146 -4.94 -11.84 -27.91
N GLY A 147 -5.23 -10.72 -27.25
CA GLY A 147 -6.30 -10.57 -26.25
C GLY A 147 -6.13 -11.37 -24.93
N LYS A 148 -5.25 -12.36 -24.89
CA LYS A 148 -4.99 -13.20 -23.70
C LYS A 148 -4.58 -12.37 -22.47
N PRO A 149 -3.69 -11.37 -22.57
CA PRO A 149 -3.33 -10.55 -21.40
C PRO A 149 -4.52 -9.72 -20.88
N LEU A 150 -5.38 -9.24 -21.78
CA LEU A 150 -6.57 -8.48 -21.42
C LEU A 150 -7.59 -9.35 -20.70
N ILE A 151 -7.85 -10.56 -21.20
CA ILE A 151 -8.78 -11.52 -20.57
C ILE A 151 -8.25 -11.92 -19.19
N LEU A 152 -6.95 -12.21 -19.08
CA LEU A 152 -6.31 -12.54 -17.80
C LEU A 152 -6.44 -11.39 -16.80
N TYR A 153 -6.21 -10.16 -17.26
CA TYR A 153 -6.39 -8.97 -16.44
C TYR A 153 -7.84 -8.78 -15.99
N ILE A 154 -8.81 -8.88 -16.90
CA ILE A 154 -10.23 -8.73 -16.56
C ILE A 154 -10.67 -9.81 -15.56
N CYS A 155 -10.31 -11.07 -15.80
CA CYS A 155 -10.65 -12.18 -14.92
C CYS A 155 -10.01 -12.01 -13.53
N GLY A 156 -8.71 -11.73 -13.48
CA GLY A 156 -7.97 -11.50 -12.24
C GLY A 156 -8.50 -10.29 -11.47
N GLN A 157 -8.75 -9.17 -12.15
CA GLN A 157 -9.25 -7.95 -11.53
C GLN A 157 -10.68 -8.11 -11.03
N THR A 158 -11.54 -8.81 -11.78
CA THR A 158 -12.90 -9.12 -11.34
C THR A 158 -12.87 -10.00 -10.09
N PHE A 159 -12.01 -11.02 -10.07
CA PHE A 159 -11.82 -11.87 -8.91
C PHE A 159 -11.33 -11.08 -7.69
N ASN A 160 -10.31 -10.23 -7.88
CA ASN A 160 -9.80 -9.35 -6.83
C ASN A 160 -10.89 -8.41 -6.29
N LEU A 161 -11.69 -7.83 -7.17
CA LEU A 161 -12.78 -6.92 -6.84
C LEU A 161 -13.89 -7.59 -6.02
N ILE A 162 -14.21 -8.85 -6.33
CA ILE A 162 -15.14 -9.66 -5.53
C ILE A 162 -14.52 -10.00 -4.17
N LEU A 163 -13.28 -10.48 -4.14
CA LEU A 163 -12.61 -10.94 -2.91
C LEU A 163 -12.43 -9.80 -1.90
N THR A 164 -11.98 -8.64 -2.38
CA THR A 164 -11.84 -7.43 -1.55
C THR A 164 -13.17 -6.89 -1.05
N LEU A 165 -14.25 -6.98 -1.85
CA LEU A 165 -15.60 -6.59 -1.42
C LEU A 165 -16.10 -7.51 -0.30
N ILE A 166 -15.96 -8.83 -0.49
CA ILE A 166 -16.33 -9.83 0.51
C ILE A 166 -15.54 -9.60 1.80
N MET A 167 -14.23 -9.39 1.70
CA MET A 167 -13.40 -9.14 2.86
C MET A 167 -13.79 -7.85 3.59
N ALA A 168 -14.02 -6.75 2.85
CA ALA A 168 -14.48 -5.50 3.44
C ALA A 168 -15.86 -5.68 4.11
N TYR A 169 -16.77 -6.44 3.49
CA TYR A 169 -18.07 -6.75 4.08
C TYR A 169 -17.93 -7.54 5.38
N ILE A 170 -17.17 -8.62 5.39
CA ILE A 170 -16.92 -9.43 6.60
C ILE A 170 -16.34 -8.56 7.71
N MET A 171 -15.32 -7.75 7.40
CA MET A 171 -14.64 -6.95 8.41
C MET A 171 -15.54 -5.87 9.02
N PHE A 172 -16.32 -5.15 8.20
CA PHE A 172 -17.09 -3.99 8.70
C PHE A 172 -18.54 -4.31 9.09
N TYR A 173 -19.12 -5.44 8.64
CA TYR A 173 -20.49 -5.83 8.98
C TYR A 173 -20.58 -7.03 9.93
N ILE A 174 -19.56 -7.91 9.98
CA ILE A 174 -19.60 -9.12 10.82
C ILE A 174 -18.60 -9.03 11.98
N VAL A 175 -17.34 -8.69 11.70
CA VAL A 175 -16.28 -8.69 12.73
C VAL A 175 -16.32 -7.42 13.58
N PHE A 176 -16.46 -6.25 12.93
CA PHE A 176 -16.53 -4.96 13.59
C PHE A 176 -17.83 -4.21 13.22
N PRO A 177 -19.01 -4.76 13.55
CA PRO A 177 -20.29 -4.14 13.19
C PRO A 177 -20.45 -2.75 13.81
N GLU A 178 -19.81 -2.52 14.95
CA GLU A 178 -19.85 -1.28 15.75
C GLU A 178 -19.28 -0.09 14.97
N ILE A 179 -18.27 -0.31 14.13
CA ILE A 179 -17.66 0.73 13.29
C ILE A 179 -18.66 1.20 12.21
N THR A 180 -19.54 0.31 11.77
CA THR A 180 -20.60 0.63 10.82
C THR A 180 -21.87 1.15 11.53
N ALA A 181 -22.11 0.74 12.78
CA ALA A 181 -23.29 1.09 13.58
C ALA A 181 -23.13 2.37 14.42
N LEU A 182 -21.91 2.83 14.71
CA LEU A 182 -21.61 4.16 15.29
C LEU A 182 -21.85 5.32 14.29
N ILE A 183 -22.64 5.07 13.24
CA ILE A 183 -23.02 6.01 12.19
C ILE A 183 -24.54 6.13 12.15
#